data_AF-A0A1T4XPL7-F1
#
_entry.id   AF-A0A1T4XPL7-F1
#
_cell.length_a   1.000
_cell.length_b   1.000
_cell.length_c   1.000
_cell.angle_alpha   90.00
_cell.angle_beta   90.00
_cell.angle_gamma   90.00
#
_symmetry.space_group_name_H-M   'P 1'
#
loop_
_entity.id
_entity.type
_entity.pdbx_description
1 polymer ?
#
loop_
_entity_poly.entity_id
_entity_poly.type
_entity_poly.pdbx_seq_one_letter_code
_entity_poly.pdbx_strand_id
1 'polypeptide(L)'
;MVETLDLFEFKQIVKQAGENFLNELRKANLLNEYEGQVISSILSDIIWFKQSLIMLNDASVTANKKREAAIFVKGMNEAFKKLYEMVGERCFTIFYNSYIEDKTRNEIADALNIDVTTVTRNKKKALLKLSIILYPELSIMAMFR
;
A
#
# COMPACT_ATOMS: atom_id res chain seq x y z
N MET A 1 16.33 -8.02 -32.04
CA MET A 1 16.38 -6.81 -31.21
C MET A 1 15.50 -7.06 -30.01
N VAL A 2 16.05 -7.04 -28.80
CA VAL A 2 15.20 -7.01 -27.60
C VAL A 2 14.77 -5.55 -27.47
N GLU A 3 13.49 -5.27 -27.71
CA GLU A 3 12.93 -3.95 -27.40
C GLU A 3 13.08 -3.74 -25.89
N THR A 4 13.94 -2.79 -25.51
CA THR A 4 14.01 -2.32 -24.14
C THR A 4 12.71 -1.58 -23.84
N LEU A 5 11.81 -2.23 -23.10
CA LEU A 5 10.65 -1.59 -22.48
C LEU A 5 11.10 -0.32 -21.77
N ASP A 6 10.47 0.81 -22.09
CA ASP A 6 10.75 2.02 -21.37
C ASP A 6 10.13 1.97 -19.95
N LEU A 7 10.60 2.86 -19.07
CA LEU A 7 10.15 2.89 -17.67
C LEU A 7 8.64 3.15 -17.54
N PHE A 8 8.02 3.85 -18.49
CA PHE A 8 6.60 4.13 -18.49
C PHE A 8 5.80 2.88 -18.84
N GLU A 9 6.18 2.16 -19.89
CA GLU A 9 5.55 0.90 -20.31
C GLU A 9 5.65 -0.15 -19.20
N PHE A 10 6.83 -0.29 -18.58
CA PHE A 10 7.01 -1.20 -17.45
C PHE A 10 6.07 -0.88 -16.28
N LYS A 11 5.89 0.41 -15.94
CA LYS A 11 4.96 0.84 -14.90
C LYS A 11 3.50 0.51 -15.23
N GLN A 12 3.10 0.67 -16.49
CA GLN A 12 1.74 0.28 -16.92
C GLN A 12 1.52 -1.22 -16.82
N ILE A 13 2.52 -2.03 -17.20
CA ILE A 13 2.46 -3.49 -17.09
C ILE A 13 2.29 -3.92 -15.63
N VAL A 14 3.10 -3.39 -14.70
CA VAL A 14 3.01 -3.72 -13.27
C VAL A 14 1.64 -3.34 -12.70
N LYS A 15 1.14 -2.15 -13.06
CA LYS A 15 -0.19 -1.69 -12.64
C LYS A 15 -1.28 -2.63 -13.15
N GLN A 16 -1.24 -3.01 -14.43
CA GLN A 16 -2.22 -3.90 -15.04
C GLN A 16 -2.16 -5.31 -14.45
N ALA A 17 -0.96 -5.83 -14.21
CA ALA A 17 -0.75 -7.14 -13.59
C ALA A 17 -1.38 -7.20 -12.19
N GLY A 18 -1.16 -6.17 -11.36
CA GLY A 18 -1.78 -6.08 -10.04
C GLY A 18 -3.31 -5.99 -10.10
N GLU A 19 -3.88 -5.29 -11.09
CA GLU A 19 -5.33 -5.25 -11.29
C GLU A 19 -5.91 -6.58 -11.77
N ASN A 20 -5.22 -7.25 -12.69
CA ASN A 20 -5.58 -8.57 -13.18
C ASN A 20 -5.58 -9.59 -12.05
N PHE A 21 -4.52 -9.61 -11.23
CA PHE A 21 -4.42 -10.48 -10.07
C PHE A 21 -5.62 -10.35 -9.11
N LEU A 22 -5.95 -9.12 -8.68
CA LEU A 22 -7.09 -8.90 -7.78
C LEU A 22 -8.44 -9.26 -8.43
N ASN A 23 -8.56 -9.12 -9.74
CA ASN A 23 -9.76 -9.53 -10.48
C ASN A 23 -9.87 -11.06 -10.58
N GLU A 24 -8.76 -11.77 -10.81
CA GLU A 24 -8.75 -13.24 -10.83
C GLU A 24 -9.09 -13.82 -9.46
N LEU A 25 -8.51 -13.29 -8.38
CA LEU A 25 -8.90 -13.68 -7.02
C LEU A 25 -10.39 -13.45 -6.75
N ARG A 26 -10.96 -12.36 -7.27
CA ARG A 26 -12.40 -12.09 -7.13
C ARG A 26 -13.23 -13.12 -7.88
N LYS A 27 -12.87 -13.45 -9.12
CA LYS A 27 -13.57 -14.47 -9.93
C LYS A 27 -13.49 -15.86 -9.30
N ALA A 28 -12.37 -16.18 -8.67
CA ALA A 28 -12.15 -17.44 -7.96
C ALA A 28 -12.76 -17.48 -6.55
N ASN A 29 -13.41 -16.41 -6.08
CA ASN A 29 -13.90 -16.27 -4.69
C ASN A 29 -12.81 -16.36 -3.59
N LEU A 30 -11.54 -16.15 -3.95
CA LEU A 30 -10.39 -16.21 -3.05
C LEU A 30 -10.02 -14.85 -2.44
N LEU A 31 -10.61 -13.76 -2.94
CA LEU A 31 -10.24 -12.40 -2.53
C LEU A 31 -10.39 -12.15 -1.02
N ASN A 32 -11.47 -12.64 -0.39
CA ASN A 32 -11.69 -12.44 1.04
C ASN A 32 -10.66 -13.18 1.89
N GLU A 33 -10.25 -14.37 1.46
CA GLU A 33 -9.21 -15.15 2.15
C GLU A 33 -7.85 -14.45 2.05
N TYR A 34 -7.49 -14.02 0.83
CA TYR A 34 -6.27 -13.24 0.60
C TYR A 34 -6.25 -11.95 1.44
N GLU A 35 -7.37 -11.20 1.47
CA GLU A 35 -7.53 -10.02 2.31
C GLU A 35 -7.27 -10.31 3.79
N GLY A 36 -7.83 -11.41 4.32
CA GLY A 36 -7.64 -11.83 5.70
C GLY A 36 -6.18 -12.14 6.04
N GLN A 37 -5.40 -12.64 5.07
CA GLN A 37 -3.98 -12.96 5.25
C GLN A 37 -3.08 -11.74 5.24
N VAL A 38 -3.36 -10.75 4.39
CA VAL A 38 -2.41 -9.63 4.15
C VAL A 38 -2.73 -8.36 4.94
N ILE A 39 -4.01 -8.10 5.24
CA ILE A 39 -4.41 -6.81 5.82
C ILE A 39 -3.83 -6.62 7.22
N SER A 40 -3.82 -7.65 8.07
CA SER A 40 -3.28 -7.57 9.43
C SER A 40 -1.78 -7.22 9.44
N SER A 41 -1.02 -7.83 8.54
CA SER A 41 0.42 -7.57 8.37
C SER A 41 0.67 -6.12 7.93
N ILE A 42 -0.06 -5.64 6.91
CA ILE A 42 0.08 -4.25 6.45
C ILE A 42 -0.27 -3.24 7.55
N LEU A 43 -1.33 -3.49 8.33
CA LEU A 43 -1.69 -2.59 9.42
C LEU A 43 -0.61 -2.57 10.51
N SER A 44 0.01 -3.72 10.78
CA SER A 44 1.15 -3.81 11.71
C SER A 44 2.35 -3.01 11.18
N ASP A 45 2.65 -3.11 9.89
CA ASP A 45 3.71 -2.33 9.24
C ASP A 45 3.43 -0.82 9.26
N ILE A 46 2.18 -0.40 9.08
CA ILE A 46 1.78 1.01 9.16
C ILE A 46 1.98 1.55 10.58
N ILE A 47 1.62 0.77 11.60
CA ILE A 47 1.87 1.14 13.00
C ILE A 47 3.39 1.26 13.24
N TRP A 48 4.15 0.27 12.79
CA TRP A 48 5.60 0.28 12.93
C TRP A 48 6.26 1.43 12.16
N PHE A 49 5.71 1.80 11.00
CA PHE A 49 6.17 2.95 10.20
C PHE A 49 6.01 4.26 10.97
N LYS A 50 4.84 4.49 11.56
CA LYS A 50 4.60 5.68 12.39
C LYS A 50 5.52 5.74 13.60
N GLN A 51 5.69 4.61 14.30
CA GLN A 51 6.61 4.51 15.43
C GLN A 51 8.06 4.76 15.01
N SER A 52 8.47 4.22 13.86
CA SER A 52 9.81 4.44 13.31
C SER A 52 10.06 5.92 13.01
N LEU A 53 9.08 6.64 12.46
CA LEU A 53 9.20 8.09 12.24
C LEU A 53 9.40 8.87 13.55
N ILE A 54 8.75 8.45 14.64
CA ILE A 54 8.94 9.04 15.97
C ILE A 54 10.35 8.72 16.49
N MET A 55 10.77 7.44 16.41
CA MET A 55 12.08 6.97 16.90
C MET A 55 13.26 7.70 16.24
N LEU A 56 13.15 8.08 14.96
CA LEU A 56 14.21 8.80 14.26
C LEU A 56 14.52 10.15 14.91
N ASN A 57 13.48 10.83 15.42
CA ASN A 57 13.59 12.15 16.04
C ASN A 57 13.83 12.09 17.56
N ASP A 58 13.68 10.93 18.19
CA ASP A 58 13.82 10.76 19.64
C ASP A 58 15.30 10.65 20.06
N ALA A 59 15.79 11.58 20.87
CA ALA A 59 17.17 11.60 21.35
C ALA A 59 17.53 10.43 22.29
N SER A 60 16.54 9.79 22.91
CA SER A 60 16.74 8.64 23.81
C SER A 60 16.96 7.31 23.06
N VAL A 61 16.66 7.26 21.76
CA VAL A 61 16.80 6.06 20.95
C VAL A 61 18.25 5.91 20.48
N THR A 62 18.81 4.71 20.67
CA THR A 62 20.19 4.39 20.28
C THR A 62 20.39 4.51 18.77
N ALA A 63 21.61 4.85 18.36
CA ALA A 63 21.97 5.00 16.94
C ALA A 63 21.66 3.73 16.11
N ASN A 64 21.86 2.53 16.68
CA ASN A 64 21.54 1.29 15.99
C ASN A 64 20.04 1.15 15.71
N LYS A 65 19.19 1.41 16.71
CA LYS A 65 17.72 1.37 16.54
C LYS A 65 17.25 2.44 15.54
N LYS A 66 17.85 3.63 15.55
CA LYS A 66 17.55 4.66 14.54
C LYS A 66 17.93 4.22 13.13
N ARG A 67 19.06 3.52 12.97
CA ARG A 67 19.47 2.97 11.67
C ARG A 67 18.47 1.93 11.17
N GLU A 68 18.03 1.01 12.01
CA GLU A 68 17.00 0.01 11.66
C GLU A 68 15.68 0.69 11.25
N ALA A 69 15.20 1.66 12.05
CA ALA A 69 14.02 2.46 11.73
C ALA A 69 14.17 3.22 10.40
N ALA A 70 15.35 3.79 10.12
CA ALA A 70 15.62 4.52 8.87
C ALA A 70 15.54 3.61 7.65
N ILE A 71 16.10 2.39 7.75
CA ILE A 71 16.03 1.39 6.67
C ILE A 71 14.58 1.01 6.41
N PHE A 72 13.80 0.74 7.46
CA PHE A 72 12.38 0.39 7.34
C PHE A 72 11.56 1.54 6.73
N VAL A 73 11.72 2.76 7.24
CA VAL A 73 11.04 3.97 6.72
C VAL A 73 11.37 4.19 5.24
N LYS A 74 12.63 3.99 4.83
CA LYS A 74 13.02 4.08 3.42
C LYS A 74 12.26 3.06 2.57
N GLY A 75 12.23 1.79 2.99
CA GLY A 75 11.51 0.73 2.27
C GLY A 75 10.01 1.02 2.15
N MET A 76 9.38 1.47 3.23
CA MET A 76 7.97 1.88 3.22
C MET A 76 7.69 3.07 2.30
N ASN A 77 8.56 4.09 2.29
CA ASN A 77 8.43 5.23 1.38
C ASN A 77 8.58 4.82 -0.09
N GLU A 78 9.48 3.88 -0.39
CA GLU A 78 9.59 3.31 -1.73
C GLU A 78 8.32 2.54 -2.13
N ALA A 79 7.72 1.79 -1.19
CA ALA A 79 6.45 1.11 -1.41
C ALA A 79 5.29 2.10 -1.62
N PHE A 80 5.24 3.20 -0.86
CA PHE A 80 4.24 4.25 -1.04
C PHE A 80 4.38 4.97 -2.37
N LYS A 81 5.60 5.21 -2.85
CA LYS A 81 5.84 5.76 -4.19
C LYS A 81 5.29 4.83 -5.27
N LYS A 82 5.56 3.52 -5.18
CA LYS A 82 5.00 2.51 -6.09
C LYS A 82 3.48 2.46 -6.01
N LEU A 83 2.92 2.55 -4.80
CA LEU A 83 1.48 2.58 -4.59
C LEU A 83 0.86 3.78 -5.29
N TYR A 84 1.41 4.99 -5.10
CA TYR A 84 0.96 6.21 -5.77
C TYR A 84 0.92 6.03 -7.30
N GLU A 85 1.98 5.45 -7.89
CA GLU A 85 2.03 5.17 -9.33
C GLU A 85 0.95 4.16 -9.77
N MET A 86 0.62 3.16 -8.93
CA MET A 86 -0.39 2.14 -9.24
C MET A 86 -1.84 2.60 -9.04
N VAL A 87 -2.12 3.49 -8.09
CA VAL A 87 -3.50 3.92 -7.76
C VAL A 87 -3.87 5.32 -8.22
N GLY A 88 -2.88 6.15 -8.52
CA GLY A 88 -3.05 7.57 -8.80
C GLY A 88 -3.29 8.41 -7.55
N GLU A 89 -3.13 9.72 -7.72
CA GLU A 89 -3.13 10.72 -6.64
C GLU A 89 -4.35 10.63 -5.73
N ARG A 90 -5.58 10.72 -6.28
CA ARG A 90 -6.79 10.73 -5.46
C ARG A 90 -6.92 9.52 -4.54
N CYS A 91 -6.63 8.32 -5.04
CA CYS A 91 -6.73 7.10 -4.24
C CYS A 91 -5.60 7.02 -3.20
N PHE A 92 -4.39 7.47 -3.56
CA PHE A 92 -3.26 7.55 -2.63
C PHE A 92 -3.53 8.55 -1.51
N THR A 93 -4.06 9.74 -1.82
CA THR A 93 -4.42 10.76 -0.83
C THR A 93 -5.44 10.23 0.17
N ILE A 94 -6.45 9.50 -0.28
CA ILE A 94 -7.43 8.84 0.60
C ILE A 94 -6.75 7.83 1.53
N PHE A 95 -5.86 6.98 0.98
CA PHE A 95 -5.11 6.00 1.76
C PHE A 95 -4.23 6.67 2.82
N TYR A 96 -3.44 7.66 2.42
CA TYR A 96 -2.49 8.34 3.29
C TYR A 96 -3.21 9.08 4.42
N ASN A 97 -4.28 9.83 4.11
CA ASN A 97 -5.05 10.51 5.14
C ASN A 97 -5.73 9.53 6.10
N SER A 98 -6.21 8.38 5.62
CA SER A 98 -6.91 7.44 6.50
C SER A 98 -5.98 6.60 7.37
N TYR A 99 -4.80 6.22 6.88
CA TYR A 99 -3.94 5.27 7.58
C TYR A 99 -2.68 5.88 8.16
N ILE A 100 -2.18 6.97 7.59
CA ILE A 100 -0.96 7.65 8.05
C ILE A 100 -1.33 8.83 8.95
N GLU A 101 -2.27 9.67 8.50
CA GLU A 101 -2.73 10.86 9.24
C GLU A 101 -3.92 10.60 10.18
N ASP A 102 -4.43 9.36 10.24
CA ASP A 102 -5.54 8.94 11.11
C ASP A 102 -6.84 9.76 10.96
N LYS A 103 -7.06 10.40 9.80
CA LYS A 103 -8.30 11.11 9.52
C LYS A 103 -9.46 10.14 9.34
N THR A 104 -10.63 10.55 9.84
CA THR A 104 -11.88 9.81 9.66
C THR A 104 -12.35 9.86 8.21
N ARG A 105 -13.23 8.92 7.84
CA ARG A 105 -13.79 8.88 6.49
C ARG A 105 -14.60 10.12 6.14
N ASN A 106 -15.24 10.76 7.13
CA ASN A 106 -16.02 11.97 6.94
C ASN A 106 -15.11 13.16 6.66
N GLU A 107 -14.06 13.36 7.47
CA GLU A 107 -13.08 14.44 7.23
C GLU A 107 -12.44 14.35 5.84
N ILE A 108 -12.14 13.12 5.38
CA ILE A 108 -11.58 12.90 4.04
C ILE A 108 -12.62 13.17 2.95
N ALA A 109 -13.86 12.71 3.15
CA ALA A 109 -14.96 12.93 2.22
C ALA A 109 -15.24 14.42 2.02
N ASP A 110 -15.31 15.16 3.11
CA ASP A 110 -15.54 16.61 3.13
C ASP A 110 -14.38 17.36 2.47
N ALA A 111 -13.13 17.03 2.85
CA ALA A 111 -11.94 17.71 2.30
C ALA A 111 -11.73 17.49 0.80
N LEU A 112 -12.16 16.33 0.27
CA LEU A 112 -12.03 16.01 -1.15
C LEU A 112 -13.30 16.28 -1.96
N ASN A 113 -14.41 16.67 -1.30
CA ASN A 113 -15.74 16.81 -1.88
C ASN A 113 -16.20 15.52 -2.61
N ILE A 114 -16.19 14.39 -1.89
CA ILE A 114 -16.54 13.07 -2.42
C ILE A 114 -17.44 12.30 -1.46
N ASP A 115 -18.14 11.29 -1.97
CA ASP A 115 -18.97 10.43 -1.12
C ASP A 115 -18.15 9.55 -0.16
N VAL A 116 -18.67 9.34 1.07
CA VAL A 116 -18.01 8.54 2.12
C VAL A 116 -17.79 7.08 1.68
N THR A 117 -18.69 6.49 0.89
CA THR A 117 -18.49 5.14 0.35
C THR A 117 -17.34 5.09 -0.65
N THR A 118 -17.11 6.18 -1.38
CA THR A 118 -15.94 6.33 -2.26
C THR A 118 -14.64 6.32 -1.47
N VAL A 119 -14.61 6.93 -0.28
CA VAL A 119 -13.47 6.85 0.65
C VAL A 119 -13.21 5.40 1.05
N THR A 120 -14.22 4.68 1.52
CA THR A 120 -14.09 3.27 1.93
C THR A 120 -13.55 2.38 0.81
N ARG A 121 -14.10 2.50 -0.41
CA ARG A 121 -13.68 1.69 -1.55
C ARG A 121 -12.24 1.96 -1.96
N ASN A 122 -11.85 3.24 -2.06
CA ASN A 122 -10.48 3.61 -2.47
C ASN A 122 -9.46 3.22 -1.39
N LYS A 123 -9.80 3.39 -0.11
CA LYS A 123 -8.96 2.95 1.00
C LYS A 123 -8.64 1.45 0.91
N LYS A 124 -9.67 0.62 0.72
CA LYS A 124 -9.50 -0.84 0.58
C LYS A 124 -8.69 -1.21 -0.66
N LYS A 125 -8.98 -0.56 -1.80
CA LYS A 125 -8.23 -0.75 -3.05
C LYS A 125 -6.74 -0.47 -2.87
N ALA A 126 -6.39 0.61 -2.18
CA ALA A 126 -5.00 0.97 -1.93
C ALA A 126 -4.29 -0.04 -1.03
N LEU A 127 -4.93 -0.51 0.05
CA LEU A 127 -4.35 -1.57 0.90
C LEU A 127 -4.02 -2.84 0.11
N LEU A 128 -4.96 -3.30 -0.73
CA LEU A 128 -4.75 -4.51 -1.54
C LEU A 128 -3.67 -4.33 -2.60
N LYS A 129 -3.48 -3.12 -3.13
CA LYS A 129 -2.34 -2.86 -4.02
C LYS A 129 -1.03 -2.73 -3.25
N LEU A 130 -1.07 -2.24 -2.02
CA LEU A 130 0.10 -2.20 -1.14
C LEU A 130 0.54 -3.61 -0.72
N SER A 131 -0.38 -4.56 -0.53
CA SER A 131 0.00 -5.95 -0.23
C SER A 131 0.77 -6.61 -1.37
N ILE A 132 0.40 -6.31 -2.62
CA ILE A 132 1.14 -6.82 -3.79
C ILE A 132 2.58 -6.28 -3.81
N ILE A 133 2.79 -5.06 -3.30
CA ILE A 133 4.11 -4.42 -3.25
C ILE A 133 4.95 -4.96 -2.09
N LEU A 134 4.36 -5.08 -0.90
CA LEU A 134 5.07 -5.45 0.33
C LEU A 134 5.20 -6.97 0.52
N TYR A 135 4.22 -7.73 0.04
CA TYR A 135 4.10 -9.18 0.20
C TYR A 135 3.85 -9.87 -1.17
N PRO A 136 4.75 -9.69 -2.15
CA PRO A 136 4.60 -10.30 -3.47
C PRO A 136 4.55 -11.84 -3.40
N GLU A 137 5.25 -12.47 -2.46
CA GLU A 137 5.23 -13.91 -2.23
C GLU A 137 3.85 -14.43 -1.81
N LEU A 138 3.15 -13.73 -0.91
CA LEU A 138 1.78 -14.09 -0.52
C LEU A 138 0.82 -13.92 -1.70
N SER A 139 1.07 -12.91 -2.53
CA SER A 139 0.29 -12.66 -3.74
C SER A 139 0.48 -13.78 -4.77
N ILE A 140 1.71 -14.24 -4.96
CA ILE A 140 2.03 -15.39 -5.82
C ILE A 140 1.39 -16.67 -5.27
N MET A 141 1.51 -16.94 -3.97
CA MET A 141 0.89 -18.14 -3.36
C MET A 141 -0.62 -18.17 -3.55
N ALA A 142 -1.29 -17.02 -3.49
CA ALA A 142 -2.73 -16.92 -3.72
C ALA A 142 -3.14 -17.25 -5.17
N MET A 143 -2.21 -17.21 -6.15
CA MET A 143 -2.49 -17.59 -7.54
C MET A 143 -2.49 -19.11 -7.77
N PHE A 144 -1.86 -19.88 -6.90
CA PHE A 144 -1.66 -21.32 -7.06
C PHE A 144 -2.52 -22.17 -6.11
N ARG A 145 -3.56 -21.57 -5.52
CA ARG A 145 -4.59 -22.26 -4.73
C ARG A 145 -5.83 -22.48 -5.59
#